data_AF-A0A8J4FER4-F1
#
_entry.id   AF-A0A8J4FER4-F1
#
_cell.length_a   1.000
_cell.length_b   1.000
_cell.length_c   1.000
_cell.angle_alpha   90.00
_cell.angle_beta   90.00
_cell.angle_gamma   90.00
#
_symmetry.space_group_name_H-M   'P 1'
#
loop_
_entity.id
_entity.type
_entity.pdbx_description
1 polymer ?
#
loop_
_entity_poly.entity_id
_entity_poly.type
_entity_poly.pdbx_seq_one_letter_code
_entity_poly.pdbx_strand_id
1 'polypeptide(L)'
;MGEAVAAEGAAQGDGAFPGRLSEANAAGSPPAFTSDYRFCYLGPAGTWTPLHSDVLRSHSWSANVCGRKRWLMLHPRYTHLLYDSHVLRMAPHLELDRVRSSCDPRDFPGLEEARRHAFEFIQASPLEQYREEGVIGLPGGS
;
A
#
# COMPACT_ATOMS: atom_id res chain seq x y z
N MET A 1 17.43 7.58 -9.58
CA MET A 1 17.87 7.59 -8.18
C MET A 1 17.08 8.67 -7.48
N GLY A 2 16.28 8.30 -6.48
CA GLY A 2 15.38 9.18 -5.76
C GLY A 2 14.81 8.36 -4.61
N GLU A 3 15.50 8.43 -3.48
CA GLU A 3 15.19 7.71 -2.25
C GLU A 3 14.22 8.60 -1.44
N ALA A 4 13.07 8.05 -1.05
CA ALA A 4 12.12 8.74 -0.19
C ALA A 4 12.52 8.48 1.26
N VAL A 5 12.91 9.54 1.97
CA VAL A 5 13.31 9.50 3.38
C VAL A 5 12.07 9.64 4.25
N ALA A 6 11.82 8.68 5.14
CA ALA A 6 10.82 8.80 6.20
C ALA A 6 11.48 9.37 7.47
N ALA A 7 10.92 10.43 8.03
CA ALA A 7 11.37 11.04 9.27
C ALA A 7 10.70 10.36 10.48
N GLU A 8 11.50 9.84 11.41
CA GLU A 8 11.07 9.41 12.73
C GLU A 8 11.11 10.58 13.73
N GLY A 9 10.10 10.65 14.60
CA GLY A 9 10.05 11.58 15.73
C GLY A 9 9.39 10.92 16.94
N ALA A 10 10.19 10.67 17.98
CA ALA A 10 9.77 10.16 19.28
C ALA A 10 9.43 11.32 20.24
N ALA A 11 8.46 11.14 21.15
CA ALA A 11 8.45 11.83 22.45
C ALA A 11 7.53 11.15 23.48
N GLN A 12 8.15 10.84 24.62
CA GLN A 12 7.60 10.37 25.90
C GLN A 12 6.99 11.50 26.74
N GLY A 13 6.11 11.14 27.70
CA GLY A 13 6.27 11.60 29.09
C GLY A 13 5.15 12.44 29.71
N ASP A 14 4.45 11.82 30.68
CA ASP A 14 3.36 12.34 31.52
C ASP A 14 3.73 13.52 32.45
N GLY A 15 2.71 14.32 32.81
CA GLY A 15 2.74 15.27 33.92
C GLY A 15 1.34 15.74 34.32
N ALA A 16 0.77 15.16 35.39
CA ALA A 16 -0.54 15.50 35.97
C ALA A 16 -0.46 16.66 36.99
N PHE A 17 -1.58 17.37 37.24
CA PHE A 17 -2.14 17.79 38.57
C PHE A 17 -3.34 18.78 38.45
N PRO A 18 -4.23 18.94 39.47
CA PRO A 18 -5.64 18.54 39.37
C PRO A 18 -6.67 19.67 39.62
N GLY A 19 -7.94 19.42 39.31
CA GLY A 19 -9.05 20.32 39.69
C GLY A 19 -10.45 19.74 39.50
N ARG A 20 -10.96 19.09 40.57
CA ARG A 20 -12.37 18.78 40.91
C ARG A 20 -13.07 17.63 40.17
N LEU A 21 -13.14 16.49 40.86
CA LEU A 21 -14.04 15.37 40.63
C LEU A 21 -15.47 15.73 41.10
N SER A 22 -16.48 15.42 40.30
CA SER A 22 -17.80 15.06 40.82
C SER A 22 -18.44 13.96 39.99
N GLU A 23 -18.77 12.89 40.72
CA GLU A 23 -19.67 11.76 40.42
C GLU A 23 -19.09 10.58 39.63
N ALA A 24 -18.90 9.50 40.39
CA ALA A 24 -18.40 8.22 39.96
C ALA A 24 -19.54 7.27 39.55
N ASN A 25 -19.21 6.43 38.56
CA ASN A 25 -19.68 5.07 38.31
C ASN A 25 -20.90 4.83 37.40
N ALA A 26 -20.62 4.70 36.09
CA ALA A 26 -20.86 3.45 35.37
C ALA A 26 -19.73 3.23 34.36
N ALA A 27 -19.18 2.01 34.32
CA ALA A 27 -17.92 1.67 33.68
C ALA A 27 -17.94 1.91 32.16
N GLY A 28 -17.06 2.81 31.70
CA GLY A 28 -16.72 2.98 30.29
C GLY A 28 -15.21 3.16 30.20
N SER A 29 -14.51 2.15 29.69
CA SER A 29 -13.11 2.30 29.28
C SER A 29 -12.97 3.59 28.46
N PRO A 30 -11.89 4.38 28.60
CA PRO A 30 -11.69 5.53 27.72
C PRO A 30 -11.77 5.03 26.28
N PRO A 31 -12.33 5.83 25.34
CA PRO A 31 -12.31 5.45 23.94
C PRO A 31 -10.84 5.16 23.61
N ALA A 32 -10.55 3.88 23.37
CA ALA A 32 -9.23 3.47 22.95
C ALA A 32 -8.92 4.36 21.74
N PHE A 33 -7.89 5.19 21.84
CA PHE A 33 -7.42 5.97 20.70
C PHE A 33 -6.99 4.95 19.65
N THR A 34 -7.89 4.61 18.73
CA THR A 34 -7.58 3.75 17.59
C THR A 34 -6.65 4.55 16.70
N SER A 35 -5.37 4.17 16.70
CA SER A 35 -4.37 4.83 15.88
C SER A 35 -4.58 4.42 14.42
N ASP A 36 -5.32 5.23 13.68
CA ASP A 36 -5.50 5.05 12.24
C ASP A 36 -4.38 5.80 11.50
N TYR A 37 -3.39 5.06 10.99
CA TYR A 37 -2.37 5.62 10.10
C TYR A 37 -3.00 6.05 8.76
N ARG A 38 -2.65 7.24 8.28
CA ARG A 38 -3.13 7.79 6.99
C ARG A 38 -1.96 8.20 6.12
N PHE A 39 -1.98 7.78 4.86
CA PHE A 39 -0.91 8.03 3.89
C PHE A 39 -1.48 8.63 2.60
N CYS A 40 -0.71 9.50 1.95
CA CYS A 40 -0.98 10.01 0.62
C CYS A 40 0.13 9.55 -0.33
N TYR A 41 -0.25 8.92 -1.45
CA TYR A 41 0.68 8.48 -2.48
C TYR A 41 0.51 9.33 -3.74
N LEU A 42 1.57 10.04 -4.12
CA LEU A 42 1.61 10.91 -5.30
C LEU A 42 2.88 10.61 -6.10
N GLY A 43 2.73 10.48 -7.43
CA GLY A 43 3.85 10.27 -8.33
C GLY A 43 3.41 10.37 -9.80
N PRO A 44 4.34 10.60 -10.74
CA PRO A 44 4.03 10.59 -12.17
C PRO A 44 3.67 9.18 -12.67
N ALA A 45 3.13 9.11 -13.89
CA ALA A 45 2.84 7.85 -14.57
C ALA A 45 4.10 6.97 -14.63
N GLY A 46 3.94 5.66 -14.36
CA GLY A 46 5.03 4.69 -14.36
C GLY A 46 5.75 4.52 -13.01
N THR A 47 5.49 5.37 -12.02
CA THR A 47 5.92 5.09 -10.63
C THR A 47 5.22 3.85 -10.06
N TRP A 48 5.86 3.19 -9.10
CA TRP A 48 5.37 1.96 -8.50
C TRP A 48 5.93 1.81 -7.08
N THR A 49 5.23 1.02 -6.27
CA THR A 49 5.65 0.63 -4.93
C THR A 49 6.08 -0.84 -4.96
N PRO A 50 7.24 -1.20 -4.37
CA PRO A 50 7.64 -2.59 -4.24
C PRO A 50 6.60 -3.45 -3.52
N LEU A 51 6.58 -4.74 -3.84
CA LEU A 51 5.73 -5.73 -3.20
C LEU A 51 6.01 -5.76 -1.70
N HIS A 52 4.96 -5.66 -0.92
CA HIS A 52 5.01 -5.65 0.54
C HIS A 52 3.69 -6.19 1.10
N SER A 53 3.69 -6.47 2.40
CA SER A 53 2.48 -6.60 3.19
C SER A 53 2.34 -5.40 4.12
N ASP A 54 1.12 -5.03 4.47
CA ASP A 54 0.88 -3.91 5.37
C ASP A 54 1.56 -4.06 6.72
N VAL A 55 1.97 -2.92 7.28
CA VAL A 55 2.64 -2.81 8.57
C VAL A 55 1.74 -3.36 9.67
N LEU A 56 2.35 -4.04 10.64
CA LEU A 56 1.65 -4.72 11.75
C LEU A 56 0.60 -5.77 11.31
N ARG A 57 0.63 -6.24 10.05
CA ARG A 57 -0.40 -7.14 9.49
C ARG A 57 -1.81 -6.56 9.59
N SER A 58 -1.91 -5.24 9.47
CA SER A 58 -3.16 -4.51 9.52
C SER A 58 -3.98 -4.67 8.24
N HIS A 59 -5.23 -4.22 8.29
CA HIS A 59 -6.08 -4.07 7.12
C HIS A 59 -6.10 -2.60 6.68
N SER A 60 -5.97 -2.37 5.38
CA SER A 60 -5.98 -1.02 4.81
C SER A 60 -7.16 -0.79 3.88
N TRP A 61 -7.60 0.46 3.84
CA TRP A 61 -8.56 0.97 2.86
C TRP A 61 -7.86 2.02 2.00
N SER A 62 -8.00 1.89 0.67
CA SER A 62 -7.40 2.84 -0.28
C SER A 62 -8.46 3.42 -1.20
N ALA A 63 -8.37 4.71 -1.43
CA ALA A 63 -9.18 5.43 -2.42
C ALA A 63 -8.24 6.06 -3.46
N ASN A 64 -8.53 5.86 -4.74
CA ASN A 64 -7.79 6.52 -5.80
C ASN A 64 -8.42 7.86 -6.16
N VAL A 65 -7.74 8.95 -5.81
CA VAL A 65 -8.24 10.32 -6.01
C VAL A 65 -8.11 10.76 -7.47
N CYS A 66 -6.99 10.44 -8.13
CA CYS A 66 -6.72 10.83 -9.52
C CYS A 66 -5.95 9.75 -10.29
N GLY A 67 -6.14 9.72 -11.61
CA GLY A 67 -5.45 8.79 -12.51
C GLY A 67 -5.86 7.33 -12.35
N ARG A 68 -4.97 6.41 -12.76
CA ARG A 68 -5.20 4.97 -12.76
C ARG A 68 -4.02 4.26 -12.09
N LYS A 69 -4.31 3.33 -11.18
CA LYS A 69 -3.32 2.49 -10.50
C LYS A 69 -3.55 1.03 -10.85
N ARG A 70 -2.50 0.34 -11.29
CA ARG A 70 -2.49 -1.11 -11.50
C ARG A 70 -2.04 -1.79 -10.20
N TRP A 71 -2.82 -2.76 -9.74
CA TRP A 71 -2.54 -3.53 -8.54
C TRP A 71 -2.27 -4.98 -8.89
N LEU A 72 -1.21 -5.54 -8.32
CA LEU A 72 -0.90 -6.96 -8.35
C LEU A 72 -0.87 -7.47 -6.92
N MET A 73 -1.71 -8.45 -6.62
CA MET A 73 -1.89 -8.96 -5.28
C MET A 73 -1.67 -10.47 -5.25
N LEU A 74 -0.96 -10.96 -4.24
CA LEU A 74 -0.69 -12.38 -4.05
C LEU A 74 -1.30 -12.84 -2.73
N HIS A 75 -2.03 -13.96 -2.77
CA HIS A 75 -2.57 -14.55 -1.54
C HIS A 75 -1.42 -15.00 -0.60
N PRO A 76 -1.49 -14.76 0.72
CA PRO A 76 -0.43 -15.07 1.67
C PRO A 76 0.13 -16.50 1.59
N ARG A 77 -0.73 -17.47 1.26
CA ARG A 77 -0.35 -18.89 1.08
C ARG A 77 0.75 -19.13 0.04
N TYR A 78 0.91 -18.24 -0.94
CA TYR A 78 1.90 -18.34 -2.01
C TYR A 78 3.15 -17.47 -1.78
N THR A 79 3.24 -16.78 -0.64
CA THR A 79 4.38 -15.87 -0.36
C THR A 79 5.73 -16.57 -0.30
N HIS A 80 5.76 -17.86 0.01
CA HIS A 80 6.99 -18.68 -0.02
C HIS A 80 7.65 -18.72 -1.39
N LEU A 81 6.89 -18.53 -2.48
CA LEU A 81 7.39 -18.50 -3.86
C LEU A 81 8.12 -17.21 -4.21
N LEU A 82 7.99 -16.16 -3.38
CA LEU A 82 8.61 -14.86 -3.62
C LEU A 82 10.06 -14.79 -3.19
N TYR A 83 10.57 -15.79 -2.46
CA TYR A 83 11.92 -15.75 -1.92
C TYR A 83 12.95 -16.20 -2.97
N ASP A 84 14.15 -15.63 -2.88
CA ASP A 84 15.27 -16.09 -3.69
C ASP A 84 15.75 -17.48 -3.28
N SER A 85 16.62 -18.07 -4.09
CA SER A 85 17.14 -19.43 -3.88
C SER A 85 17.87 -19.62 -2.53
N HIS A 86 18.31 -18.52 -1.91
CA HIS A 86 18.97 -18.52 -0.59
C HIS A 86 18.02 -18.16 0.56
N VAL A 87 16.77 -17.80 0.26
CA VAL A 87 15.73 -17.38 1.21
C VAL A 87 16.17 -16.14 2.03
N LEU A 88 16.97 -15.27 1.42
CA LEU A 88 17.48 -14.04 2.05
C LEU A 88 16.73 -12.80 1.57
N ARG A 89 16.20 -12.84 0.35
CA ARG A 89 15.54 -11.71 -0.30
C ARG A 89 14.17 -12.11 -0.81
N MET A 90 13.22 -11.18 -0.73
CA MET A 90 11.92 -11.30 -1.38
C MET A 90 11.93 -10.53 -2.71
N ALA A 91 11.32 -11.09 -3.74
CA ALA A 91 11.16 -10.43 -5.03
C ALA A 91 10.41 -9.10 -4.83
N PRO A 92 10.92 -7.98 -5.37
CA PRO A 92 10.33 -6.67 -5.17
C PRO A 92 9.06 -6.46 -5.99
N HIS A 93 8.71 -7.35 -6.93
CA HIS A 93 7.50 -7.29 -7.74
C HIS A 93 7.17 -8.66 -8.34
N LEU A 94 5.98 -8.79 -8.93
CA LEU A 94 5.49 -10.00 -9.60
C LEU A 94 5.66 -9.98 -11.13
N GLU A 95 6.11 -8.87 -11.71
CA GLU A 95 6.25 -8.72 -13.17
C GLU A 95 7.54 -9.36 -13.69
N LEU A 96 7.43 -10.38 -14.55
CA LEU A 96 8.58 -11.12 -15.07
C LEU A 96 9.42 -10.30 -16.06
N ASP A 97 8.76 -9.47 -16.87
CA ASP A 97 9.40 -8.68 -17.94
C ASP A 97 9.72 -7.24 -17.52
N ARG A 98 9.71 -6.95 -16.21
CA ARG A 98 9.92 -5.57 -15.74
C ARG A 98 11.33 -5.11 -16.04
N VAL A 99 11.44 -4.22 -17.03
CA VAL A 99 12.68 -3.56 -17.43
C VAL A 99 13.21 -2.71 -16.27
N ARG A 100 14.53 -2.71 -16.05
CA ARG A 100 15.21 -2.03 -14.93
C ARG A 100 14.89 -2.60 -13.54
N SER A 101 14.49 -3.85 -13.46
CA SER A 101 14.53 -4.58 -12.19
C SER A 101 15.93 -5.14 -11.93
N SER A 102 16.37 -5.11 -10.67
CA SER A 102 17.52 -5.88 -10.20
C SER A 102 17.18 -7.36 -9.94
N CYS A 103 15.94 -7.77 -10.22
CA CYS A 103 15.42 -9.11 -10.01
C CYS A 103 15.65 -9.95 -11.29
N ASP A 104 16.65 -10.83 -11.27
CA ASP A 104 16.81 -11.85 -12.30
C ASP A 104 15.84 -13.01 -12.01
N PRO A 105 15.02 -13.48 -12.97
CA PRO A 105 14.14 -14.64 -12.76
C PRO A 105 14.87 -15.89 -12.25
N ARG A 106 16.16 -16.03 -12.56
CA ARG A 106 17.00 -17.14 -12.08
C ARG A 106 17.28 -17.08 -10.58
N ASP A 107 17.26 -15.88 -9.98
CA ASP A 107 17.47 -15.72 -8.54
C ASP A 107 16.22 -16.16 -7.76
N PHE A 108 15.04 -16.01 -8.35
CA PHE A 108 13.72 -16.22 -7.74
C PHE A 108 12.94 -17.32 -8.46
N PRO A 109 13.28 -18.61 -8.23
CA PRO A 109 12.75 -19.73 -9.01
C PRO A 109 11.22 -19.88 -8.89
N GLY A 110 10.63 -19.43 -7.78
CA GLY A 110 9.17 -19.47 -7.57
C GLY A 110 8.40 -18.29 -8.18
N LEU A 111 9.08 -17.27 -8.71
CA LEU A 111 8.43 -16.00 -9.09
C LEU A 111 7.40 -16.17 -10.21
N GLU A 112 7.70 -17.02 -11.19
CA GLU A 112 6.78 -17.30 -12.29
C GLU A 112 5.50 -17.99 -11.78
N GLU A 113 5.64 -18.96 -10.88
CA GLU A 113 4.50 -19.63 -10.27
C GLU A 113 3.70 -18.66 -9.37
N ALA A 114 4.38 -17.82 -8.60
CA ALA A 114 3.74 -16.76 -7.82
C ALA A 114 2.90 -15.83 -8.71
N ARG A 115 3.43 -15.43 -9.86
CA ARG A 115 2.72 -14.59 -10.84
C ARG A 115 1.44 -15.25 -11.36
N ARG A 116 1.41 -16.57 -11.56
CA ARG A 116 0.19 -17.29 -12.00
C ARG A 116 -0.92 -17.27 -10.95
N HIS A 117 -0.55 -17.19 -9.67
CA HIS A 117 -1.49 -17.11 -8.56
C HIS A 117 -1.86 -15.67 -8.17
N ALA A 118 -1.23 -14.67 -8.76
CA ALA A 118 -1.51 -13.29 -8.49
C ALA A 118 -2.81 -12.85 -9.17
N PHE A 119 -3.59 -12.02 -8.50
CA PHE A 119 -4.72 -11.33 -9.11
C PHE A 119 -4.34 -9.89 -9.45
N GLU A 120 -4.91 -9.40 -10.54
CA GLU A 120 -4.63 -8.10 -11.10
C GLU A 120 -5.91 -7.30 -11.25
N PHE A 121 -5.87 -6.02 -10.89
CA PHE A 121 -6.98 -5.10 -11.14
C PHE A 121 -6.49 -3.66 -11.31
N ILE A 122 -7.30 -2.85 -11.97
CA ILE A 122 -7.07 -1.41 -12.13
C ILE A 122 -8.02 -0.67 -11.20
N GLN A 123 -7.46 0.20 -10.36
CA GLN A 123 -8.21 1.16 -9.57
C GLN A 123 -8.14 2.51 -10.29
N ALA A 124 -9.23 2.91 -10.93
CA ALA A 124 -9.36 4.22 -11.58
C ALA A 124 -10.02 5.21 -10.61
N SER A 125 -9.70 6.50 -10.72
CA SER A 125 -10.50 7.52 -10.04
C SER A 125 -11.86 7.69 -10.74
N PRO A 126 -12.90 8.22 -10.06
CA PRO A 126 -14.22 8.42 -10.68
C PRO A 126 -14.16 9.20 -12.00
N LEU A 127 -13.31 10.23 -12.07
CA LEU A 127 -13.12 11.03 -13.28
C LEU A 127 -12.58 10.20 -14.47
N GLU A 128 -11.69 9.25 -14.23
CA GLU A 128 -11.17 8.38 -15.30
C GLU A 128 -12.20 7.35 -15.73
N GLN A 129 -13.02 6.84 -14.80
CA GLN A 129 -14.13 5.94 -15.14
C GLN A 129 -15.14 6.63 -16.06
N TYR A 130 -15.54 7.87 -15.75
CA TYR A 130 -16.46 8.63 -16.60
C TYR A 130 -15.90 8.97 -17.99
N ARG A 131 -14.57 9.08 -18.13
CA ARG A 131 -13.93 9.23 -19.44
C ARG A 131 -14.00 7.94 -20.25
N GLU A 132 -13.71 6.80 -19.63
CA GLU A 132 -13.80 5.48 -20.28
C GLU A 132 -15.24 5.15 -20.70
N GLU A 133 -16.24 5.54 -19.91
CA GLU A 133 -17.67 5.37 -20.19
C GLU A 133 -18.24 6.39 -21.20
N GLY A 134 -17.41 7.34 -21.68
CA GLY A 134 -17.85 8.35 -22.64
C GLY A 134 -18.82 9.39 -22.09
N VAL A 135 -19.03 9.45 -20.77
CA VAL A 135 -19.93 10.39 -20.09
C VAL A 135 -19.34 11.81 -20.09
N ILE A 136 -18.01 11.92 -20.09
CA ILE A 136 -17.29 13.20 -20.15
C ILE A 136 -16.50 13.24 -21.46
N GLY A 137 -17.15 13.67 -22.54
CA GLY A 137 -16.47 14.03 -23.78
C GLY A 137 -15.67 15.33 -23.58
N LEU A 138 -14.35 15.29 -23.79
CA LEU A 138 -13.62 16.52 -24.05
C LEU A 138 -14.12 17.07 -25.40
N PRO A 139 -14.44 18.38 -25.53
CA PRO A 139 -14.56 18.97 -26.86
C PRO A 139 -13.22 18.74 -27.58
N GLY A 140 -13.30 18.15 -28.77
CA GLY A 140 -12.14 17.82 -29.58
C GLY A 140 -11.22 19.03 -29.71
N GLY A 141 -9.96 18.85 -29.30
CA GLY A 141 -8.90 19.81 -29.57
C GLY A 141 -8.67 19.86 -31.08
N SER A 142 -8.83 21.07 -31.63
CA SER A 142 -8.54 21.50 -33.00
C SER A 142 -7.13 21.18 -33.47
#